data_AF-B4RNI4-F1
#
_entry.id   AF-B4RNI4-F1
#
_cell.length_a   1.000
_cell.length_b   1.000
_cell.length_c   1.000
_cell.angle_alpha   90.00
_cell.angle_beta   90.00
_cell.angle_gamma   90.00
#
_symmetry.space_group_name_H-M   'P 1'
#
loop_
_entity.id
_entity.type
_entity.pdbx_description
1 polymer ?
#
loop_
_entity_poly.entity_id
_entity_poly.type
_entity_poly.pdbx_seq_one_letter_code
_entity_poly.pdbx_strand_id
1 'polypeptide(L)'
;MSSPYKRWHYFNLIKNSLQKGCLKQQQTLTATTLKRNTIMTVIKQEDFIQSICDAFQFISYYHPKDYIDALYKAWQKEENPAAKDAMTQILVNSRMCAENNRPICQDTGIATVFLKVGMDVQWDADMSVEEMVNEGVRRAYTWEGNTLRASVLADPAGKRQNTKDNTPAVIHMSIVPGGKVEVTCAAKGGGSENKSKLAMLNPSDNIVDWVLKTIPTMGAGWCPPGILGIGIGGTPEKAVLMAKESLMSHIDIQELQEKAASGAELSTTEALRLELFEKVNALGIGAQGLGGLTTVLDVKILDYPTHAASKPIAMIPNCAATRHVEFELDGSGPVELTPPRVED
;
A
#
# COMPACT_ATOMS: atom_id res chain seq x y z
N MET A 1 0.62 -62.41 3.48
CA MET A 1 0.62 -62.91 2.09
C MET A 1 -0.65 -62.46 1.38
N SER A 2 -0.56 -61.43 0.53
CA SER A 2 -1.49 -61.18 -0.57
C SER A 2 -0.83 -60.20 -1.54
N SER A 3 -0.89 -60.55 -2.83
CA SER A 3 0.00 -60.12 -3.93
C SER A 3 -0.31 -58.70 -4.49
N PRO A 4 0.69 -57.96 -5.02
CA PRO A 4 0.55 -56.58 -5.49
C PRO A 4 -0.01 -56.42 -6.93
N TYR A 5 -0.62 -57.43 -7.54
CA TYR A 5 -1.02 -57.42 -8.95
C TYR A 5 -2.45 -56.95 -9.28
N LYS A 6 -3.11 -56.15 -8.42
CA LYS A 6 -4.49 -55.65 -8.66
C LYS A 6 -4.66 -54.12 -8.67
N ARG A 7 -3.61 -53.34 -8.96
CA ARG A 7 -3.70 -51.86 -9.03
C ARG A 7 -3.62 -51.24 -10.42
N TRP A 8 -3.45 -52.04 -11.49
CA TRP A 8 -3.16 -51.54 -12.83
C TRP A 8 -4.31 -51.61 -13.86
N HIS A 9 -5.51 -52.05 -13.48
CA HIS A 9 -6.65 -52.11 -14.42
C HIS A 9 -7.69 -50.99 -14.28
N TYR A 10 -7.71 -50.21 -13.19
CA TYR A 10 -8.68 -49.10 -13.05
C TYR A 10 -8.19 -47.77 -13.65
N PHE A 11 -6.89 -47.59 -13.87
CA PHE A 11 -6.34 -46.33 -14.41
C PHE A 11 -6.47 -46.18 -15.94
N ASN A 12 -6.63 -47.28 -16.69
CA ASN A 12 -6.69 -47.24 -18.15
C ASN A 12 -8.11 -47.09 -18.74
N LEU A 13 -9.16 -47.23 -17.93
CA LEU A 13 -10.55 -47.03 -18.40
C LEU A 13 -11.03 -45.57 -18.28
N ILE A 14 -10.44 -44.77 -17.37
CA ILE A 14 -10.83 -43.36 -17.17
C ILE A 14 -10.16 -42.43 -18.20
N LYS A 15 -8.93 -42.75 -18.66
CA LYS A 15 -8.24 -41.94 -19.68
C LYS A 15 -8.94 -41.96 -21.06
N ASN A 16 -9.59 -43.08 -21.43
CA ASN A 16 -10.23 -43.22 -22.74
C ASN A 16 -11.64 -42.60 -22.85
N SER A 17 -12.28 -42.29 -21.71
CA SER A 17 -13.59 -41.61 -21.67
C SER A 17 -13.44 -40.08 -21.71
N LEU A 18 -12.48 -39.52 -20.97
CA LEU A 18 -12.29 -38.07 -20.86
C LEU A 18 -11.64 -37.44 -22.10
N GLN A 19 -10.82 -38.18 -22.86
CA GLN A 19 -10.23 -37.64 -24.10
C GLN A 19 -11.25 -37.52 -25.25
N LYS A 20 -12.34 -38.29 -25.27
CA LYS A 20 -13.32 -38.24 -26.36
C LYS A 20 -14.41 -37.18 -26.17
N GLY A 21 -14.60 -36.68 -24.95
CA GLY A 21 -15.56 -35.62 -24.64
C GLY A 21 -15.03 -34.19 -24.86
N CYS A 22 -13.72 -33.97 -24.68
CA CYS A 22 -13.14 -32.63 -24.75
C CYS A 22 -12.78 -32.20 -26.21
N LEU A 23 -12.49 -33.16 -27.09
CA LEU A 23 -12.05 -32.89 -28.46
C LEU A 23 -13.15 -32.45 -29.44
N LYS A 24 -14.44 -32.50 -29.06
CA LYS A 24 -15.56 -32.09 -29.94
C LYS A 24 -16.08 -30.66 -29.74
N GLN A 25 -15.58 -29.92 -28.75
CA GLN A 25 -15.95 -28.51 -28.54
C GLN A 25 -14.87 -27.51 -28.98
N GLN A 26 -13.77 -27.97 -29.57
CA GLN A 26 -12.66 -27.11 -30.03
C GLN A 26 -12.67 -26.77 -31.53
N GLN A 27 -13.71 -27.14 -32.27
CA GLN A 27 -13.80 -26.87 -33.72
C GLN A 27 -15.01 -26.00 -34.09
N THR A 28 -15.18 -24.85 -33.44
CA THR A 28 -15.98 -23.72 -33.96
C THR A 28 -15.70 -22.44 -33.15
N LEU A 29 -14.44 -22.04 -33.06
CA LEU A 29 -14.09 -20.65 -32.78
C LEU A 29 -13.31 -20.16 -33.99
N THR A 30 -14.06 -19.59 -34.93
CA THR A 30 -13.55 -18.80 -36.03
C THR A 30 -12.53 -17.81 -35.49
N ALA A 31 -11.31 -17.89 -36.00
CA ALA A 31 -10.24 -16.94 -35.74
C ALA A 31 -10.64 -15.56 -36.28
N THR A 32 -11.41 -14.82 -35.49
CA THR A 32 -11.46 -13.37 -35.59
C THR A 32 -10.23 -12.87 -34.86
N THR A 33 -9.07 -12.95 -35.53
CA THR A 33 -7.88 -12.20 -35.13
C THR A 33 -8.24 -10.74 -35.34
N LEU A 34 -8.91 -10.14 -34.35
CA LEU A 34 -8.93 -8.71 -34.16
C LEU A 34 -7.45 -8.32 -34.08
N LYS A 35 -6.91 -7.77 -35.18
CA LYS A 35 -5.68 -7.01 -35.14
C LYS A 35 -5.93 -5.91 -34.12
N ARG A 36 -5.51 -6.11 -32.88
CA ARG A 36 -5.36 -5.01 -31.93
C ARG A 36 -4.37 -4.06 -32.61
N ASN A 37 -4.89 -2.97 -33.16
CA ASN A 37 -4.10 -1.76 -33.36
C ASN A 37 -3.84 -1.21 -31.95
N THR A 38 -3.02 -1.91 -31.16
CA THR A 38 -2.51 -1.39 -29.91
C THR A 38 -1.40 -0.44 -30.30
N ILE A 39 -1.66 0.85 -30.12
CA ILE A 39 -0.60 1.86 -30.11
C ILE A 39 0.34 1.43 -28.98
N MET A 40 1.53 0.94 -29.36
CA MET A 40 2.53 0.53 -28.39
C MET A 40 3.02 1.78 -27.67
N THR A 41 2.89 1.78 -26.35
CA THR A 41 3.35 2.90 -25.53
C THR A 41 4.82 2.70 -25.22
N VAL A 42 5.65 3.68 -25.59
CA VAL A 42 7.08 3.64 -25.33
C VAL A 42 7.37 4.55 -24.14
N ILE A 43 7.87 3.98 -23.05
CA ILE A 43 8.34 4.73 -21.87
C ILE A 43 9.86 4.86 -21.97
N LYS A 44 10.36 6.09 -21.93
CA LYS A 44 11.80 6.37 -21.94
C LYS A 44 12.39 6.19 -20.54
N GLN A 45 13.63 5.72 -20.49
CA GLN A 45 14.38 5.53 -19.26
C GLN A 45 14.39 6.78 -18.36
N GLU A 46 14.75 7.92 -18.93
CA GLU A 46 14.90 9.16 -18.16
C GLU A 46 13.55 9.69 -17.66
N ASP A 47 12.48 9.57 -18.46
CA ASP A 47 11.14 10.00 -18.06
C ASP A 47 10.66 9.22 -16.83
N PHE A 48 10.91 7.90 -16.80
CA PHE A 48 10.55 7.06 -15.66
C PHE A 48 11.42 7.33 -14.42
N ILE A 49 12.74 7.44 -14.58
CA ILE A 49 13.67 7.76 -13.49
C ILE A 49 13.33 9.12 -12.86
N GLN A 50 13.11 10.14 -13.69
CA GLN A 50 12.77 11.49 -13.26
C GLN A 50 11.44 11.49 -12.51
N SER A 51 10.43 10.77 -13.03
CA SER A 51 9.13 10.64 -12.36
C SER A 51 9.22 10.01 -10.97
N ILE A 52 10.06 8.97 -10.79
CA ILE A 52 10.31 8.38 -9.47
C ILE A 52 11.02 9.38 -8.55
N CYS A 53 12.03 10.10 -9.07
CA CYS A 53 12.74 11.12 -8.32
C CYS A 53 11.79 12.22 -7.80
N ASP A 54 10.99 12.77 -8.71
CA ASP A 54 10.03 13.83 -8.42
C ASP A 54 8.95 13.36 -7.46
N ALA A 55 8.48 12.11 -7.58
CA ALA A 55 7.53 11.52 -6.65
C ALA A 55 8.07 11.46 -5.21
N PHE A 56 9.31 11.02 -5.01
CA PHE A 56 9.91 10.95 -3.67
C PHE A 56 10.22 12.33 -3.08
N GLN A 57 10.60 13.30 -3.92
CA GLN A 57 10.73 14.69 -3.50
C GLN A 57 9.38 15.28 -3.11
N PHE A 58 8.35 15.11 -3.94
CA PHE A 58 7.00 15.59 -3.72
C PHE A 58 6.41 15.10 -2.39
N ILE A 59 6.41 13.79 -2.16
CA ILE A 59 5.86 13.21 -0.92
C ILE A 59 6.73 13.48 0.31
N SER A 60 7.93 14.04 0.13
CA SER A 60 8.73 14.48 1.26
C SER A 60 8.15 15.75 1.90
N TYR A 61 7.53 16.63 1.12
CA TYR A 61 7.00 17.93 1.56
C TYR A 61 5.50 17.94 1.79
N TYR A 62 4.76 17.24 0.93
CA TYR A 62 3.31 17.36 0.85
C TYR A 62 2.64 16.13 1.46
N HIS A 63 1.76 16.36 2.43
CA HIS A 63 0.78 15.36 2.80
C HIS A 63 -0.30 15.29 1.71
N PRO A 64 -0.90 14.11 1.50
CA PRO A 64 -2.16 14.00 0.79
C PRO A 64 -3.23 14.91 1.40
N LYS A 65 -4.05 15.55 0.56
CA LYS A 65 -5.07 16.50 1.02
C LYS A 65 -6.09 15.85 1.95
N ASP A 66 -6.52 14.64 1.63
CA ASP A 66 -7.45 13.84 2.42
C ASP A 66 -6.91 13.53 3.83
N TYR A 67 -5.60 13.34 4.01
CA TYR A 67 -4.97 13.25 5.33
C TYR A 67 -5.12 14.54 6.13
N ILE A 68 -4.86 15.70 5.52
CA ILE A 68 -5.00 17.00 6.18
C ILE A 68 -6.46 17.28 6.52
N ASP A 69 -7.39 17.03 5.62
CA ASP A 69 -8.82 17.21 5.84
C ASP A 69 -9.33 16.31 6.98
N ALA A 70 -8.93 15.04 7.00
CA ALA A 70 -9.29 14.11 8.07
C ALA A 70 -8.70 14.52 9.42
N LEU A 71 -7.41 14.89 9.45
CA LEU A 71 -6.74 15.35 10.67
C LEU A 71 -7.34 16.65 11.19
N TYR A 72 -7.68 17.59 10.32
CA TYR A 72 -8.31 18.85 10.71
C TYR A 72 -9.70 18.62 11.30
N LYS A 73 -10.53 17.76 10.69
CA LYS A 73 -11.83 17.33 11.25
C LYS A 73 -11.66 16.66 12.61
N ALA A 74 -10.63 15.83 12.80
CA ALA A 74 -10.31 15.23 14.09
C ALA A 74 -9.90 16.28 15.14
N TRP A 75 -9.02 17.21 14.76
CA TRP A 75 -8.56 18.31 15.61
C TRP A 75 -9.71 19.22 16.09
N GLN A 76 -10.68 19.50 15.22
CA GLN A 76 -11.86 20.30 15.59
C GLN A 76 -12.68 19.64 16.70
N LYS A 77 -12.79 18.30 16.67
CA LYS A 77 -13.55 17.50 17.64
C LYS A 77 -12.77 17.17 18.90
N GLU A 78 -11.44 17.17 18.86
CA GLU A 78 -10.60 16.76 19.98
C GLU A 78 -10.80 17.65 21.21
N GLU A 79 -11.03 17.00 22.34
CA GLU A 79 -11.32 17.62 23.63
C GLU A 79 -10.11 17.56 24.58
N ASN A 80 -9.25 16.53 24.44
CA ASN A 80 -8.04 16.42 25.24
C ASN A 80 -7.01 17.46 24.78
N PRO A 81 -6.58 18.41 25.64
CA PRO A 81 -5.67 19.48 25.23
C PRO A 81 -4.33 18.96 24.68
N ALA A 82 -3.76 17.93 25.29
CA ALA A 82 -2.47 17.38 24.86
C ALA A 82 -2.57 16.70 23.49
N ALA A 83 -3.67 15.98 23.24
CA ALA A 83 -3.94 15.36 21.94
C ALA A 83 -4.20 16.42 20.86
N LYS A 84 -4.95 17.46 21.21
CA LYS A 84 -5.26 18.58 20.32
C LYS A 84 -3.99 19.34 19.93
N ASP A 85 -3.11 19.62 20.90
CA ASP A 85 -1.82 20.26 20.67
C ASP A 85 -0.92 19.41 19.77
N ALA A 86 -0.91 18.08 19.97
CA ALA A 86 -0.16 17.17 19.10
C ALA A 86 -0.67 17.20 17.64
N MET A 87 -1.99 17.23 17.43
CA MET A 87 -2.55 17.40 16.08
C MET A 87 -2.24 18.78 15.50
N THR A 88 -2.27 19.85 16.31
CA THR A 88 -1.86 21.19 15.88
C THR A 88 -0.41 21.21 15.41
N GLN A 89 0.49 20.54 16.11
CA GLN A 89 1.89 20.44 15.69
C GLN A 89 2.03 19.73 14.34
N ILE A 90 1.26 18.65 14.09
CA ILE A 90 1.28 17.96 12.80
C ILE A 90 0.78 18.86 11.67
N LEU A 91 -0.35 19.57 11.88
CA LEU A 91 -0.93 20.49 10.90
C LEU A 91 0.01 21.66 10.58
N VAL A 92 0.57 22.30 11.61
CA VAL A 92 1.53 23.41 11.44
C VAL A 92 2.80 22.92 10.74
N ASN A 93 3.33 21.76 11.14
CA ASN A 93 4.48 21.16 10.49
C ASN A 93 4.21 20.86 9.01
N SER A 94 3.04 20.30 8.67
CA SER A 94 2.66 20.04 7.28
C SER A 94 2.69 21.31 6.44
N ARG A 95 2.09 22.39 6.94
CA ARG A 95 2.10 23.69 6.25
C ARG A 95 3.51 24.23 6.08
N MET A 96 4.33 24.23 7.13
CA MET A 96 5.71 24.70 7.07
C MET A 96 6.55 23.90 6.08
N CYS A 97 6.33 22.59 5.98
CA CYS A 97 7.01 21.70 5.04
C CYS A 97 6.64 22.01 3.59
N ALA A 98 5.35 22.21 3.32
CA ALA A 98 4.85 22.60 2.01
C ALA A 98 5.36 24.00 1.56
N GLU A 99 5.40 24.98 2.46
CA GLU A 99 5.86 26.35 2.14
C GLU A 99 7.38 26.45 1.93
N ASN A 100 8.17 25.60 2.59
CA ASN A 100 9.64 25.72 2.62
C ASN A 100 10.38 24.55 1.95
N ASN A 101 9.66 23.64 1.28
CA ASN A 101 10.22 22.42 0.72
C ASN A 101 11.13 21.69 1.72
N ARG A 102 10.58 21.38 2.90
CA ARG A 102 11.27 20.61 3.95
C ARG A 102 10.61 19.27 4.20
N PRO A 103 11.38 18.21 4.51
CA PRO A 103 10.79 16.90 4.79
C PRO A 103 9.87 16.96 6.01
N ILE A 104 8.65 16.42 5.87
CA ILE A 104 7.62 16.30 6.90
C ILE A 104 8.14 15.66 8.19
N CYS A 105 9.08 14.74 8.08
CA CYS A 105 9.61 13.95 9.19
C CYS A 105 11.11 13.73 8.99
N GLN A 106 11.86 13.76 10.10
CA GLN A 106 13.29 13.45 10.11
C GLN A 106 13.59 12.05 9.56
N ASP A 107 12.65 11.12 9.73
CA ASP A 107 12.69 9.82 9.06
C ASP A 107 12.01 9.92 7.70
N THR A 108 12.81 10.22 6.68
CA THR A 108 12.36 10.26 5.28
C THR A 108 11.94 8.89 4.74
N GLY A 109 12.13 7.81 5.51
CA GLY A 109 11.56 6.50 5.25
C GLY A 109 12.35 5.64 4.26
N ILE A 110 11.96 4.37 4.15
CA ILE A 110 12.40 3.48 3.08
C ILE A 110 11.50 3.69 1.86
N ALA A 111 12.09 3.75 0.68
CA ALA A 111 11.36 3.82 -0.57
C ALA A 111 10.63 2.49 -0.83
N THR A 112 9.30 2.55 -0.98
CA THR A 112 8.46 1.43 -1.40
C THR A 112 7.71 1.85 -2.66
N VAL A 113 7.78 1.04 -3.72
CA VAL A 113 7.19 1.37 -5.02
C VAL A 113 6.31 0.21 -5.49
N PHE A 114 5.05 0.52 -5.81
CA PHE A 114 4.14 -0.40 -6.47
C PHE A 114 4.05 -0.04 -7.94
N LEU A 115 4.24 -1.04 -8.81
CA LEU A 115 4.20 -0.89 -10.26
C LEU A 115 3.15 -1.84 -10.84
N LYS A 116 2.26 -1.30 -11.67
CA LYS A 116 1.48 -2.08 -12.62
C LYS A 116 1.93 -1.71 -14.02
N VAL A 117 2.60 -2.65 -14.69
CA VAL A 117 3.15 -2.44 -16.03
C VAL A 117 2.19 -3.04 -17.05
N GLY A 118 1.66 -2.20 -17.93
CA GLY A 118 0.82 -2.60 -19.05
C GLY A 118 1.51 -3.58 -20.00
N MET A 119 0.79 -4.62 -20.43
CA MET A 119 1.29 -5.62 -21.40
C MET A 119 1.67 -5.00 -22.76
N ASP A 120 1.14 -3.84 -23.10
CA ASP A 120 1.42 -3.12 -24.35
C ASP A 120 2.50 -2.02 -24.19
N VAL A 121 3.19 -1.98 -23.05
CA VAL A 121 4.33 -1.08 -22.77
C VAL A 121 5.63 -1.64 -23.34
N GLN A 122 6.38 -0.78 -24.01
CA GLN A 122 7.79 -0.99 -24.36
C GLN A 122 8.67 0.03 -23.65
N TRP A 123 9.91 -0.37 -23.37
CA TRP A 123 10.89 0.48 -22.70
C TRP A 123 11.97 0.89 -23.70
N ASP A 124 12.18 2.19 -23.85
CA ASP A 124 13.37 2.76 -24.48
C ASP A 124 14.40 3.01 -23.37
N ALA A 125 15.06 1.92 -22.96
CA ALA A 125 15.93 1.86 -21.80
C ALA A 125 17.00 0.77 -21.92
N ASP A 126 18.16 1.04 -21.33
CA ASP A 126 19.24 0.05 -21.15
C ASP A 126 19.19 -0.59 -19.75
N MET A 127 18.59 0.10 -18.77
CA MET A 127 18.39 -0.37 -17.40
C MET A 127 17.14 -1.23 -17.28
N SER A 128 17.17 -2.21 -16.37
CA SER A 128 15.96 -2.87 -15.91
C SER A 128 15.04 -1.89 -15.17
N VAL A 129 13.75 -2.22 -15.09
CA VAL A 129 12.76 -1.39 -14.37
C VAL A 129 13.14 -1.20 -12.89
N GLU A 130 13.69 -2.23 -12.24
CA GLU A 130 14.17 -2.09 -10.85
C GLU A 130 15.38 -1.16 -10.74
N GLU A 131 16.33 -1.21 -11.68
CA GLU A 131 17.48 -0.30 -11.70
C GLU A 131 17.04 1.15 -11.91
N MET A 132 16.07 1.37 -12.80
CA MET A 132 15.49 2.71 -13.01
C MET A 132 14.79 3.25 -11.76
N VAL A 133 14.01 2.42 -11.05
CA VAL A 133 13.40 2.84 -9.77
C VAL A 133 14.48 3.19 -8.75
N ASN A 134 15.50 2.36 -8.60
CA ASN A 134 16.58 2.61 -7.65
C ASN A 134 17.40 3.85 -8.01
N GLU A 135 17.59 4.13 -9.29
CA GLU A 135 18.24 5.35 -9.76
C GLU A 135 17.39 6.60 -9.45
N GLY A 136 16.07 6.55 -9.67
CA GLY A 136 15.17 7.63 -9.28
C GLY A 136 15.17 7.88 -7.76
N VAL A 137 15.17 6.81 -6.96
CA VAL A 137 15.29 6.89 -5.50
C VAL A 137 16.64 7.48 -5.10
N ARG A 138 17.75 7.00 -5.66
CA ARG A 138 19.08 7.55 -5.39
C ARG A 138 19.11 9.04 -5.66
N ARG A 139 18.66 9.48 -6.84
CA ARG A 139 18.61 10.90 -7.24
C ARG A 139 17.75 11.71 -6.28
N ALA A 140 16.57 11.23 -5.89
CA ALA A 140 15.74 11.92 -4.91
C ALA A 140 16.48 12.09 -3.59
N TYR A 141 17.10 11.04 -3.05
CA TYR A 141 17.68 11.11 -1.71
C TYR A 141 19.00 11.87 -1.64
N THR A 142 19.74 11.97 -2.75
CA THR A 142 21.02 12.69 -2.84
C THR A 142 20.91 14.08 -3.47
N TRP A 143 19.70 14.51 -3.87
CA TRP A 143 19.50 15.82 -4.48
C TRP A 143 19.94 16.95 -3.54
N GLU A 144 20.78 17.86 -4.05
CA GLU A 144 21.34 18.96 -3.25
C GLU A 144 20.30 20.03 -2.89
N GLY A 145 19.22 20.16 -3.68
CA GLY A 145 18.14 21.10 -3.40
C GLY A 145 17.28 20.73 -2.18
N ASN A 146 17.23 19.44 -1.83
CA ASN A 146 16.58 18.91 -0.64
C ASN A 146 17.09 17.50 -0.35
N THR A 147 18.21 17.43 0.36
CA THR A 147 18.82 16.16 0.72
C THR A 147 17.97 15.44 1.76
N LEU A 148 17.49 14.26 1.40
CA LEU A 148 16.70 13.40 2.29
C LEU A 148 17.63 12.52 3.14
N ARG A 149 17.11 11.94 4.22
CA ARG A 149 17.90 11.11 5.12
C ARG A 149 18.00 9.67 4.59
N ALA A 150 19.19 9.27 4.12
CA ALA A 150 19.49 7.87 3.84
C ALA A 150 19.46 7.02 5.13
N SER A 151 18.47 6.13 5.22
CA SER A 151 18.14 5.33 6.40
C SER A 151 18.29 3.82 6.17
N VAL A 152 18.52 3.38 4.92
CA VAL A 152 18.76 1.98 4.57
C VAL A 152 20.17 1.54 4.97
N LEU A 153 20.24 0.36 5.60
CA LEU A 153 21.48 -0.26 6.06
C LEU A 153 21.67 -1.60 5.33
N ALA A 154 22.79 -1.76 4.64
CA ALA A 154 23.24 -3.03 4.09
C ALA A 154 23.68 -3.98 5.21
N ASP A 155 23.56 -5.29 4.97
CA ASP A 155 23.93 -6.34 5.94
C ASP A 155 23.15 -6.23 7.28
N PRO A 156 21.81 -6.41 7.26
CA PRO A 156 20.94 -6.15 8.41
C PRO A 156 21.22 -7.06 9.62
N ALA A 157 21.75 -8.26 9.38
CA ALA A 157 22.15 -9.24 10.38
C ALA A 157 23.63 -9.11 10.82
N GLY A 158 24.40 -8.23 10.16
CA GLY A 158 25.84 -8.06 10.40
C GLY A 158 26.23 -6.61 10.68
N LYS A 159 27.06 -6.02 9.82
CA LYS A 159 27.71 -4.72 10.05
C LYS A 159 26.77 -3.52 9.95
N ARG A 160 25.60 -3.68 9.32
CA ARG A 160 24.56 -2.62 9.22
C ARG A 160 25.12 -1.29 8.66
N GLN A 161 25.91 -1.36 7.60
CA GLN A 161 26.52 -0.19 6.98
C GLN A 161 25.50 0.61 6.18
N ASN A 162 25.43 1.92 6.40
CA ASN A 162 24.48 2.78 5.69
C ASN A 162 24.83 2.88 4.19
N THR A 163 23.82 2.75 3.32
CA THR A 163 23.99 2.76 1.86
C THR A 163 24.22 4.15 1.27
N LYS A 164 24.01 5.22 2.06
CA LYS A 164 24.24 6.63 1.75
C LYS A 164 23.31 7.25 0.72
N ASP A 165 22.55 6.45 0.00
CA ASP A 165 21.57 6.90 -1.01
C ASP A 165 20.15 6.35 -0.79
N ASN A 166 19.92 5.69 0.35
CA ASN A 166 18.64 5.05 0.72
C ASN A 166 18.18 3.91 -0.20
N THR A 167 19.04 3.42 -1.09
CA THR A 167 18.77 2.24 -1.91
C THR A 167 19.22 0.96 -1.18
N PRO A 168 18.72 -0.24 -1.56
CA PRO A 168 17.66 -0.47 -2.54
C PRO A 168 16.26 -0.13 -2.02
N ALA A 169 15.38 0.26 -2.94
CA ALA A 169 13.95 0.37 -2.70
C ALA A 169 13.28 -1.01 -2.58
N VAL A 170 12.13 -1.07 -1.92
CA VAL A 170 11.25 -2.25 -1.92
C VAL A 170 10.27 -2.11 -3.09
N ILE A 171 10.37 -2.99 -4.08
CA ILE A 171 9.62 -2.88 -5.34
C ILE A 171 8.63 -4.03 -5.45
N HIS A 172 7.35 -3.70 -5.66
CA HIS A 172 6.29 -4.65 -5.95
C HIS A 172 5.80 -4.40 -7.37
N MET A 173 6.00 -5.37 -8.25
CA MET A 173 5.69 -5.21 -9.68
C MET A 173 4.69 -6.28 -10.14
N SER A 174 3.70 -5.84 -10.90
CA SER A 174 2.73 -6.71 -11.56
C SER A 174 2.58 -6.34 -13.03
N ILE A 175 2.28 -7.32 -13.88
CA ILE A 175 1.95 -7.10 -15.29
C ILE A 175 0.43 -7.09 -15.43
N VAL A 176 -0.12 -6.06 -16.06
CA VAL A 176 -1.56 -5.84 -16.22
C VAL A 176 -1.93 -5.58 -17.68
N PRO A 177 -3.17 -5.82 -18.12
CA PRO A 177 -3.60 -5.40 -19.45
C PRO A 177 -3.51 -3.89 -19.65
N GLY A 178 -3.25 -3.44 -20.88
CA GLY A 178 -3.20 -2.02 -21.25
C GLY A 178 -1.81 -1.52 -21.62
N GLY A 179 -1.71 -0.23 -21.95
CA GLY A 179 -0.48 0.41 -22.44
C GLY A 179 0.11 1.44 -21.49
N LYS A 180 -0.25 1.44 -20.21
CA LYS A 180 0.25 2.43 -19.24
C LYS A 180 1.12 1.77 -18.18
N VAL A 181 1.93 2.57 -17.51
CA VAL A 181 2.60 2.19 -16.27
C VAL A 181 1.95 2.97 -15.13
N GLU A 182 1.23 2.28 -14.25
CA GLU A 182 0.73 2.87 -13.00
C GLU A 182 1.82 2.72 -11.93
N VAL A 183 2.11 3.81 -11.23
CA VAL A 183 3.16 3.87 -10.22
C VAL A 183 2.60 4.47 -8.95
N THR A 184 2.77 3.76 -7.84
CA THR A 184 2.56 4.32 -6.49
C THR A 184 3.89 4.36 -5.77
N CYS A 185 4.37 5.57 -5.44
CA CYS A 185 5.56 5.76 -4.62
C CYS A 185 5.15 6.06 -3.18
N ALA A 186 5.77 5.37 -2.22
CA ALA A 186 5.54 5.57 -0.80
C ALA A 186 6.84 5.62 -0.01
N ALA A 187 6.94 6.59 0.90
CA ALA A 187 8.10 6.76 1.78
C ALA A 187 7.76 6.29 3.20
N LYS A 188 8.03 5.01 3.50
CA LYS A 188 7.57 4.38 4.74
C LYS A 188 8.55 4.56 5.90
N GLY A 189 8.11 5.24 6.96
CA GLY A 189 8.93 5.45 8.17
C GLY A 189 9.13 4.15 8.96
N GLY A 190 10.36 3.93 9.43
CA GLY A 190 10.76 2.71 10.14
C GLY A 190 9.98 2.51 11.45
N GLY A 191 9.59 3.59 12.12
CA GLY A 191 8.73 3.55 13.31
C GLY A 191 7.40 2.84 13.03
N SER A 192 6.71 3.21 11.94
CA SER A 192 5.46 2.58 11.54
C SER A 192 5.65 1.14 11.02
N GLU A 193 6.69 0.90 10.22
CA GLU A 193 7.02 -0.42 9.69
C GLU A 193 7.24 -1.45 10.79
N ASN A 194 8.01 -1.08 11.83
CA ASN A 194 8.33 -1.96 12.95
C ASN A 194 7.11 -2.32 13.82
N LYS A 195 5.98 -1.62 13.64
CA LYS A 195 4.73 -1.93 14.33
C LYS A 195 3.81 -2.84 13.53
N SER A 196 4.21 -3.29 12.34
CA SER A 196 3.50 -4.31 11.57
C SER A 196 3.26 -5.59 12.40
N LYS A 197 2.13 -6.24 12.15
CA LYS A 197 1.68 -7.46 12.83
C LYS A 197 1.14 -8.43 11.79
N LEU A 198 1.45 -9.70 11.98
CA LEU A 198 0.98 -10.82 11.18
C LEU A 198 0.47 -11.89 12.13
N ALA A 199 -0.69 -12.45 11.84
CA ALA A 199 -1.26 -13.57 12.57
C ALA A 199 -1.92 -14.57 11.61
N MET A 200 -1.87 -15.84 11.98
CA MET A 200 -2.61 -16.90 11.31
C MET A 200 -3.81 -17.23 12.18
N LEU A 201 -4.94 -16.59 11.91
CA LEU A 201 -6.17 -16.83 12.65
C LEU A 201 -6.79 -18.16 12.21
N ASN A 202 -7.52 -18.80 13.12
CA ASN A 202 -8.44 -19.86 12.74
C ASN A 202 -9.61 -19.27 11.95
N PRO A 203 -10.26 -20.06 11.06
CA PRO A 203 -11.44 -19.59 10.32
C PRO A 203 -12.56 -19.02 11.21
N SER A 204 -12.70 -19.51 12.44
CA SER A 204 -13.71 -19.05 13.41
C SER A 204 -13.30 -17.83 14.23
N ASP A 205 -12.01 -17.45 14.24
CA ASP A 205 -11.54 -16.36 15.08
C ASP A 205 -12.08 -15.01 14.61
N ASN A 206 -12.37 -14.13 15.56
CA ASN A 206 -12.89 -12.80 15.32
C ASN A 206 -11.73 -11.82 15.03
N ILE A 207 -11.82 -11.11 13.90
CA ILE A 207 -10.80 -10.15 13.46
C ILE A 207 -10.77 -8.91 14.37
N VAL A 208 -11.93 -8.41 14.77
CA VAL A 208 -12.06 -7.22 15.63
C VAL A 208 -11.39 -7.46 16.98
N ASP A 209 -11.64 -8.61 17.60
CA ASP A 209 -11.01 -8.97 18.88
C ASP A 209 -9.49 -9.03 18.76
N TRP A 210 -8.98 -9.60 17.67
CA TRP A 210 -7.54 -9.63 17.39
C TRP A 210 -6.97 -8.21 17.23
N VAL A 211 -7.62 -7.35 16.46
CA VAL A 211 -7.17 -5.95 16.26
C VAL A 211 -7.16 -5.18 17.58
N LEU A 212 -8.25 -5.23 18.35
CA LEU A 212 -8.38 -4.48 19.61
C LEU A 212 -7.41 -4.97 20.69
N LYS A 213 -7.11 -6.27 20.72
CA LYS A 213 -6.05 -6.81 21.58
C LYS A 213 -4.65 -6.38 21.14
N THR A 214 -4.45 -6.22 19.84
CA THR A 214 -3.12 -5.98 19.26
C THR A 214 -2.73 -4.51 19.29
N ILE A 215 -3.64 -3.59 18.99
CA ILE A 215 -3.37 -2.15 18.90
C ILE A 215 -2.68 -1.57 20.14
N PRO A 216 -3.12 -1.84 21.39
CA PRO A 216 -2.44 -1.34 22.59
C PRO A 216 -0.97 -1.77 22.69
N THR A 217 -0.61 -2.94 22.16
CA THR A 217 0.77 -3.45 22.19
C THR A 217 1.73 -2.69 21.28
N MET A 218 1.20 -1.93 20.31
CA MET A 218 2.02 -1.12 19.40
C MET A 218 2.55 0.14 20.09
N GLY A 219 1.85 0.62 21.13
CA GLY A 219 2.13 1.88 21.80
C GLY A 219 2.07 3.07 20.84
N ALA A 220 2.65 4.21 21.24
CA ALA A 220 2.71 5.42 20.43
C ALA A 220 3.81 5.41 19.34
N GLY A 221 4.62 4.34 19.25
CA GLY A 221 5.82 4.31 18.40
C GLY A 221 5.59 4.32 16.88
N TRP A 222 4.33 4.35 16.44
CA TRP A 222 3.94 4.58 15.04
C TRP A 222 3.32 5.96 14.81
N CYS A 223 3.40 6.86 15.79
CA CYS A 223 2.98 8.26 15.71
C CYS A 223 1.51 8.47 15.25
N PRO A 224 0.51 7.98 16.01
CA PRO A 224 -0.89 8.31 15.74
C PRO A 224 -1.16 9.84 15.89
N PRO A 225 -2.22 10.39 15.28
CA PRO A 225 -3.24 9.69 14.52
C PRO A 225 -2.78 9.41 13.09
N GLY A 226 -3.08 8.19 12.63
CA GLY A 226 -2.72 7.72 11.29
C GLY A 226 -3.74 6.72 10.75
N ILE A 227 -3.35 5.88 9.80
CA ILE A 227 -4.25 4.92 9.13
C ILE A 227 -3.86 3.50 9.51
N LEU A 228 -4.82 2.61 9.73
CA LEU A 228 -4.54 1.18 9.83
C LEU A 228 -4.83 0.49 8.51
N GLY A 229 -3.82 -0.13 7.91
CA GLY A 229 -3.97 -1.00 6.76
C GLY A 229 -4.07 -2.45 7.21
N ILE A 230 -5.08 -3.17 6.73
CA ILE A 230 -5.35 -4.55 7.10
C ILE A 230 -5.50 -5.37 5.82
N GLY A 231 -4.77 -6.48 5.76
CA GLY A 231 -4.86 -7.47 4.69
C GLY A 231 -5.40 -8.78 5.24
N ILE A 232 -6.45 -9.32 4.63
CA ILE A 232 -7.14 -10.53 5.12
C ILE A 232 -7.15 -11.61 4.03
N GLY A 233 -6.72 -12.81 4.37
CA GLY A 233 -6.75 -13.96 3.47
C GLY A 233 -5.51 -14.09 2.58
N GLY A 234 -5.64 -14.83 1.48
CA GLY A 234 -4.49 -15.31 0.72
C GLY A 234 -3.55 -16.21 1.54
N THR A 235 -2.25 -16.01 1.35
CA THR A 235 -1.14 -16.58 2.11
C THR A 235 -0.53 -15.50 3.03
N PRO A 236 0.36 -15.84 3.98
CA PRO A 236 0.96 -14.86 4.89
C PRO A 236 1.55 -13.63 4.18
N GLU A 237 2.32 -13.85 3.13
CA GLU A 237 2.95 -12.81 2.30
C GLU A 237 1.92 -11.95 1.56
N LYS A 238 0.84 -12.54 1.04
CA LYS A 238 -0.22 -11.77 0.36
C LYS A 238 -1.00 -10.93 1.36
N ALA A 239 -1.26 -11.43 2.57
CA ALA A 239 -1.91 -10.64 3.62
C ALA A 239 -1.07 -9.41 4.00
N VAL A 240 0.24 -9.57 4.19
CA VAL A 240 1.15 -8.44 4.50
C VAL A 240 1.21 -7.44 3.34
N LEU A 241 1.32 -7.94 2.11
CA LEU A 241 1.33 -7.09 0.92
C LEU A 241 0.04 -6.28 0.79
N MET A 242 -1.12 -6.92 0.93
CA MET A 242 -2.42 -6.23 0.89
C MET A 242 -2.60 -5.21 2.01
N ALA A 243 -2.14 -5.53 3.23
CA ALA A 243 -2.15 -4.57 4.33
C ALA A 243 -1.33 -3.31 3.96
N LYS A 244 -0.20 -3.49 3.26
CA LYS A 244 0.62 -2.37 2.77
C LYS A 244 -0.07 -1.61 1.64
N GLU A 245 -0.56 -2.32 0.62
CA GLU A 245 -1.25 -1.76 -0.55
C GLU A 245 -2.46 -0.92 -0.11
N SER A 246 -3.23 -1.41 0.86
CA SER A 246 -4.43 -0.72 1.37
C SER A 246 -4.15 0.68 1.94
N LEU A 247 -2.92 0.94 2.41
CA LEU A 247 -2.53 2.24 2.96
C LEU A 247 -2.31 3.33 1.90
N MET A 248 -2.31 2.96 0.62
CA MET A 248 -2.16 3.89 -0.50
C MET A 248 -3.52 4.45 -0.96
N SER A 249 -4.63 3.94 -0.43
CA SER A 249 -5.97 4.41 -0.77
C SER A 249 -6.32 5.71 -0.06
N HIS A 250 -7.12 6.54 -0.73
CA HIS A 250 -7.63 7.79 -0.18
C HIS A 250 -8.34 7.62 1.15
N ILE A 251 -8.20 8.56 2.08
CA ILE A 251 -9.00 8.56 3.32
C ILE A 251 -10.46 8.90 2.98
N ASP A 252 -11.36 7.95 3.26
CA ASP A 252 -12.77 8.01 2.84
C ASP A 252 -13.74 7.53 3.93
N ILE A 253 -13.27 7.36 5.17
CA ILE A 253 -14.11 6.82 6.26
C ILE A 253 -15.36 7.67 6.52
N GLN A 254 -15.29 8.99 6.32
CA GLN A 254 -16.47 9.86 6.48
C GLN A 254 -17.51 9.62 5.38
N GLU A 255 -17.08 9.43 4.13
CA GLU A 255 -17.98 9.07 3.03
C GLU A 255 -18.62 7.71 3.30
N LEU A 256 -17.86 6.77 3.86
CA LEU A 256 -18.38 5.47 4.26
C LEU A 256 -19.40 5.57 5.41
N GLN A 257 -19.19 6.47 6.38
CA GLN A 257 -20.17 6.76 7.43
C GLN A 257 -21.46 7.36 6.86
N GLU A 258 -21.36 8.27 5.89
CA GLU A 258 -22.52 8.85 5.20
C GLU A 258 -23.29 7.79 4.40
N LYS A 259 -22.56 6.91 3.68
CA LYS A 259 -23.15 5.75 3.00
C LYS A 259 -23.92 4.86 3.97
N ALA A 260 -23.33 4.52 5.13
CA ALA A 260 -24.00 3.74 6.16
C ALA A 260 -25.25 4.44 6.72
N ALA A 261 -25.16 5.74 7.00
CA ALA A 261 -26.28 6.54 7.52
C ALA A 261 -27.45 6.67 6.52
N SER A 262 -27.18 6.60 5.22
CA SER A 262 -28.19 6.60 4.16
C SER A 262 -29.02 5.31 4.10
N GLY A 263 -28.60 4.25 4.80
CA GLY A 263 -29.22 2.92 4.74
C GLY A 263 -28.79 2.08 3.53
N ALA A 264 -27.76 2.52 2.79
CA ALA A 264 -27.18 1.73 1.70
C ALA A 264 -26.55 0.44 2.22
N GLU A 265 -26.65 -0.64 1.43
CA GLU A 265 -26.01 -1.91 1.76
C GLU A 265 -24.49 -1.76 1.76
N LEU A 266 -23.86 -2.23 2.84
CA LEU A 266 -22.41 -2.25 3.00
C LEU A 266 -21.89 -3.65 2.69
N SER A 267 -20.79 -3.72 1.96
CA SER A 267 -20.01 -4.95 1.89
C SER A 267 -19.47 -5.35 3.28
N THR A 268 -19.11 -6.62 3.44
CA THR A 268 -18.52 -7.13 4.68
C THR A 268 -17.29 -6.35 5.12
N THR A 269 -16.43 -5.97 4.16
CA THR A 269 -15.22 -5.20 4.43
C THR A 269 -15.54 -3.77 4.84
N GLU A 270 -16.50 -3.11 4.19
CA GLU A 270 -16.98 -1.78 4.59
C GLU A 270 -17.55 -1.75 6.01
N ALA A 271 -18.42 -2.71 6.35
CA ALA A 271 -18.96 -2.82 7.70
C ALA A 271 -17.85 -3.04 8.75
N LEU A 272 -16.88 -3.91 8.42
CA LEU A 272 -15.73 -4.17 9.29
C LEU A 272 -14.82 -2.94 9.46
N ARG A 273 -14.61 -2.14 8.41
CA ARG A 273 -13.86 -0.88 8.47
C ARG A 273 -14.49 0.09 9.47
N LEU A 274 -15.81 0.29 9.40
CA LEU A 274 -16.54 1.17 10.32
C LEU A 274 -16.46 0.65 11.76
N GLU A 275 -16.70 -0.64 11.98
CA GLU A 275 -16.65 -1.25 13.31
C GLU A 275 -15.25 -1.10 13.94
N LEU A 276 -14.20 -1.36 13.16
CA LEU A 276 -12.82 -1.20 13.63
C LEU A 276 -12.47 0.26 13.89
N PHE A 277 -12.87 1.19 13.01
CA PHE A 277 -12.63 2.61 13.18
C PHE A 277 -13.22 3.13 14.50
N GLU A 278 -14.48 2.80 14.77
CA GLU A 278 -15.16 3.18 16.01
C GLU A 278 -14.50 2.55 17.23
N LYS A 279 -14.30 1.21 17.22
CA LYS A 279 -13.79 0.50 18.39
C LYS A 279 -12.33 0.82 18.69
N VAL A 280 -11.49 1.04 17.69
CA VAL A 280 -10.09 1.45 17.89
C VAL A 280 -10.01 2.84 18.50
N ASN A 281 -10.80 3.80 17.99
CA ASN A 281 -10.84 5.14 18.57
C ASN A 281 -11.42 5.14 19.99
N ALA A 282 -12.40 4.28 20.27
CA ALA A 282 -12.97 4.10 21.61
C ALA A 282 -11.97 3.53 22.65
N LEU A 283 -10.82 2.98 22.24
CA LEU A 283 -9.75 2.60 23.17
C LEU A 283 -9.12 3.81 23.88
N GLY A 284 -9.32 5.02 23.35
CA GLY A 284 -8.83 6.25 23.97
C GLY A 284 -7.31 6.37 24.00
N ILE A 285 -6.59 5.71 23.08
CA ILE A 285 -5.12 5.83 22.97
C ILE A 285 -4.76 7.25 22.53
N GLY A 286 -5.47 7.75 21.53
CA GLY A 286 -5.42 9.14 21.05
C GLY A 286 -4.12 9.54 20.34
N ALA A 287 -4.04 10.82 19.98
CA ALA A 287 -2.90 11.37 19.24
C ALA A 287 -1.60 11.22 20.05
N GLN A 288 -0.56 10.70 19.40
CA GLN A 288 0.75 10.40 20.00
C GLN A 288 0.70 9.50 21.25
N GLY A 289 -0.43 8.79 21.49
CA GLY A 289 -0.64 8.01 22.71
C GLY A 289 -0.89 8.85 23.97
N LEU A 290 -1.31 10.11 23.83
CA LEU A 290 -1.56 11.05 24.93
C LEU A 290 -2.99 10.98 25.49
N GLY A 291 -3.76 9.98 25.08
CA GLY A 291 -5.21 9.94 25.28
C GLY A 291 -5.95 10.81 24.27
N GLY A 292 -7.28 10.78 24.28
CA GLY A 292 -8.12 11.59 23.39
C GLY A 292 -9.02 10.74 22.47
N LEU A 293 -9.70 11.42 21.55
CA LEU A 293 -10.75 10.82 20.74
C LEU A 293 -10.21 10.09 19.51
N THR A 294 -9.06 10.52 18.98
CA THR A 294 -8.58 10.04 17.67
C THR A 294 -7.24 9.33 17.77
N THR A 295 -7.27 8.01 17.60
CA THR A 295 -6.10 7.14 17.41
C THR A 295 -5.86 6.86 15.93
N VAL A 296 -6.93 6.67 15.16
CA VAL A 296 -6.90 6.40 13.72
C VAL A 296 -7.80 7.38 12.97
N LEU A 297 -7.36 7.83 11.80
CA LEU A 297 -8.12 8.66 10.87
C LEU A 297 -8.92 7.82 9.87
N ASP A 298 -8.47 6.59 9.59
CA ASP A 298 -9.16 5.61 8.75
C ASP A 298 -8.64 4.20 9.07
N VAL A 299 -9.41 3.19 8.69
CA VAL A 299 -9.02 1.78 8.63
C VAL A 299 -9.24 1.30 7.20
N LYS A 300 -8.21 0.85 6.51
CA LYS A 300 -8.27 0.30 5.15
C LYS A 300 -8.17 -1.22 5.18
N ILE A 301 -9.01 -1.88 4.40
CA ILE A 301 -9.05 -3.35 4.34
C ILE A 301 -9.02 -3.78 2.89
N LEU A 302 -8.07 -4.66 2.56
CA LEU A 302 -8.06 -5.46 1.34
C LEU A 302 -8.15 -6.94 1.71
N ASP A 303 -8.96 -7.70 1.00
CA ASP A 303 -9.11 -9.13 1.21
C ASP A 303 -8.82 -9.96 -0.04
N TYR A 304 -8.52 -11.25 0.18
CA TYR A 304 -8.22 -12.20 -0.88
C TYR A 304 -8.74 -13.59 -0.51
N PRO A 305 -9.18 -14.41 -1.49
CA PRO A 305 -9.54 -15.80 -1.23
C PRO A 305 -8.45 -16.55 -0.47
N THR A 306 -8.84 -17.37 0.51
CA THR A 306 -7.88 -18.10 1.34
C THR A 306 -8.23 -19.58 1.43
N HIS A 307 -7.27 -20.38 1.86
CA HIS A 307 -7.46 -21.81 2.06
C HIS A 307 -8.44 -22.05 3.22
N ALA A 308 -9.34 -23.03 3.10
CA ALA A 308 -10.42 -23.25 4.07
C ALA A 308 -9.97 -23.45 5.53
N ALA A 309 -8.72 -23.89 5.74
CA ALA A 309 -8.13 -24.11 7.06
C ALA A 309 -7.44 -22.87 7.65
N SER A 310 -7.31 -21.77 6.91
CA SER A 310 -6.45 -20.64 7.26
C SER A 310 -7.18 -19.31 7.14
N LYS A 311 -6.89 -18.37 8.05
CA LYS A 311 -7.25 -16.95 7.88
C LYS A 311 -6.02 -16.08 8.19
N PRO A 312 -5.06 -15.97 7.24
CA PRO A 312 -3.95 -15.04 7.37
C PRO A 312 -4.48 -13.62 7.51
N ILE A 313 -3.92 -12.87 8.45
CA ILE A 313 -4.23 -11.44 8.62
C ILE A 313 -2.95 -10.69 8.91
N ALA A 314 -2.80 -9.53 8.28
CA ALA A 314 -1.76 -8.58 8.61
C ALA A 314 -2.37 -7.22 8.93
N MET A 315 -1.72 -6.49 9.85
CA MET A 315 -2.06 -5.11 10.19
C MET A 315 -0.78 -4.29 10.17
N ILE A 316 -0.81 -3.19 9.41
CA ILE A 316 0.31 -2.27 9.23
C ILE A 316 -0.21 -0.86 9.47
N PRO A 317 0.35 -0.10 10.43
CA PRO A 317 0.01 1.29 10.58
C PRO A 317 0.70 2.16 9.51
N ASN A 318 0.02 3.22 9.11
CA ASN A 318 0.60 4.41 8.51
C ASN A 318 0.66 5.50 9.57
N CYS A 319 1.84 6.05 9.82
CA CYS A 319 2.06 7.10 10.79
C CYS A 319 1.51 8.46 10.33
N ALA A 320 1.56 9.45 11.22
CA ALA A 320 1.25 10.84 10.87
C ALA A 320 2.03 11.37 9.65
N ALA A 321 3.27 10.91 9.41
CA ALA A 321 3.98 11.17 8.16
C ALA A 321 3.43 10.29 7.02
N THR A 322 2.18 10.57 6.60
CA THR A 322 1.52 9.90 5.49
C THR A 322 2.08 10.43 4.17
N ARG A 323 2.88 9.59 3.48
CA ARG A 323 3.65 10.00 2.31
C ARG A 323 3.54 8.96 1.21
N HIS A 324 2.60 9.19 0.30
CA HIS A 324 2.46 8.43 -0.92
C HIS A 324 1.88 9.32 -2.03
N VAL A 325 2.17 8.94 -3.27
CA VAL A 325 1.61 9.56 -4.47
C VAL A 325 1.44 8.49 -5.53
N GLU A 326 0.38 8.60 -6.31
CA GLU A 326 0.10 7.75 -7.47
C GLU A 326 0.17 8.59 -8.74
N PHE A 327 0.74 8.02 -9.79
CA PHE A 327 0.78 8.61 -11.12
C PHE A 327 0.83 7.54 -12.20
N GLU A 328 0.54 7.94 -13.43
CA GLU A 328 0.59 7.08 -14.60
C GLU A 328 1.57 7.65 -15.62
N LEU A 329 2.26 6.75 -16.34
CA LEU A 329 3.02 7.11 -17.54
C LEU A 329 2.41 6.45 -18.77
N ASP A 330 2.28 7.24 -19.84
CA ASP A 330 1.69 6.86 -21.12
C ASP A 330 2.61 7.19 -22.32
N GLY A 331 3.87 7.54 -22.05
CA GLY A 331 4.88 7.88 -23.06
C GLY A 331 4.88 9.34 -23.49
N SER A 332 4.05 10.21 -22.89
CA SER A 332 4.05 11.65 -23.15
C SER A 332 5.23 12.42 -22.55
N GLY A 333 5.89 11.85 -21.53
CA GLY A 333 7.03 12.45 -20.83
C GLY A 333 7.08 12.02 -19.36
N PRO A 334 7.90 12.68 -18.53
CA PRO A 334 7.85 12.50 -17.08
C PRO A 334 6.54 13.03 -16.49
N VAL A 335 6.15 12.52 -15.32
CA VAL A 335 4.95 13.00 -14.61
C VAL A 335 5.13 14.44 -14.13
N GLU A 336 4.09 15.25 -14.27
CA GLU A 336 3.97 16.53 -13.57
C GLU A 336 3.09 16.38 -12.33
N LEU A 337 3.71 16.44 -11.13
CA LEU A 337 2.99 16.37 -9.86
C LEU A 337 2.59 17.78 -9.42
N THR A 338 1.30 18.06 -9.36
CA THR A 338 0.79 19.38 -8.96
C THR A 338 0.78 19.51 -7.44
N PRO A 339 1.53 20.48 -6.86
CA PRO A 339 1.46 20.74 -5.42
C PRO A 339 0.05 21.16 -4.99
N PRO A 340 -0.37 20.82 -3.75
CA PRO A 340 -1.59 21.39 -3.17
C PRO A 340 -1.47 22.92 -3.11
N ARG A 341 -2.59 23.63 -3.24
CA ARG A 341 -2.57 25.08 -3.08
C ARG A 341 -2.44 25.42 -1.60
N VAL A 342 -1.86 26.57 -1.28
CA VAL A 342 -1.66 26.99 0.12
C VAL A 342 -3.00 27.18 0.85
N GLU A 343 -4.07 27.44 0.11
CA GLU A 343 -5.42 27.60 0.64
C GLU A 343 -6.16 26.28 0.91
N ASP A 344 -5.63 25.13 0.46
CA ASP A 344 -6.26 23.79 0.54
C ASP A 344 -5.98 23.03 1.85
#